data_AF-A0A924YFB4-F1
#
_entry.id   AF-A0A924YFB4-F1
#
_cell.length_a   1.000
_cell.length_b   1.000
_cell.length_c   1.000
_cell.angle_alpha   90.00
_cell.angle_beta   90.00
_cell.angle_gamma   90.00
#
_symmetry.space_group_name_H-M   'P 1'
#
loop_
_entity.id
_entity.type
_entity.pdbx_description
1 polymer ?
#
loop_
_entity_poly.entity_id
_entity_poly.type
_entity_poly.pdbx_seq_one_letter_code
_entity_poly.pdbx_strand_id
1 'polypeptide(L)'
;MSSVKHVTAPDCGAILELIPDYAFGLTSPDETRFVEANLTACPEALAELEDFRRIQDDMRESVPQVEPSAQFEARLFAAIRLETNSAPAPQTIKPQPVVTPVEAPVPALTLVKEPQAQPAERSQRRPLPFAWLAAGVAVAALLLTNGYWMAQVNGLNERMVRLENDAVIASQESFVLDNSRPLNWSRMTPDEGTGIEAAAFLMWNA
;
A
#
# COMPACT_ATOMS: atom_id res chain seq x y z
N MET A 1 26.61 21.13 -41.09
CA MET A 1 25.20 20.71 -41.04
C MET A 1 25.04 19.87 -39.78
N SER A 2 24.66 20.49 -38.67
CA SER A 2 24.54 19.82 -37.37
C SER A 2 23.19 19.10 -37.32
N SER A 3 23.24 17.78 -37.11
CA SER A 3 22.07 16.95 -36.89
C SER A 3 21.42 17.36 -35.57
N VAL A 4 20.22 17.96 -35.64
CA VAL A 4 19.40 18.25 -34.47
C VAL A 4 18.94 16.89 -33.94
N LYS A 5 19.50 16.47 -32.79
CA LYS A 5 18.95 15.35 -32.03
C LYS A 5 17.55 15.77 -31.59
N HIS A 6 16.52 15.19 -32.18
CA HIS A 6 15.18 15.26 -31.63
C HIS A 6 15.25 14.67 -30.22
N VAL A 7 15.11 15.53 -29.21
CA VAL A 7 14.78 15.09 -27.86
C VAL A 7 13.36 14.56 -27.98
N THR A 8 13.23 13.22 -28.02
CA THR A 8 11.93 12.57 -28.02
C THR A 8 11.20 13.04 -26.76
N ALA A 9 9.99 13.57 -26.94
CA ALA A 9 9.15 13.90 -25.80
C ALA A 9 9.02 12.66 -24.89
N PRO A 10 9.00 12.84 -23.57
CA PRO A 10 8.84 11.72 -22.65
C PRO A 10 7.55 10.96 -22.96
N ASP A 11 7.63 9.64 -22.90
CA ASP A 11 6.48 8.77 -23.14
C ASP A 11 5.53 8.85 -21.94
N CYS A 12 4.56 9.76 -22.00
CA CYS A 12 3.58 9.94 -20.94
C CYS A 12 2.70 8.70 -20.74
N GLY A 13 2.55 7.83 -21.75
CA GLY A 13 1.82 6.57 -21.60
C GLY A 13 2.54 5.62 -20.65
N ALA A 14 3.85 5.45 -20.83
CA ALA A 14 4.67 4.63 -19.95
C ALA A 14 4.68 5.15 -18.50
N ILE A 15 4.61 6.47 -18.30
CA ILE A 15 4.54 7.06 -16.96
C ILE A 15 3.17 6.80 -16.35
N LEU A 16 2.08 6.99 -17.09
CA LEU A 16 0.72 6.73 -16.61
C LEU A 16 0.54 5.29 -16.14
N GLU A 17 1.10 4.31 -16.85
CA GLU A 17 1.07 2.90 -16.43
C GLU A 17 1.81 2.65 -15.10
N LEU A 18 2.84 3.45 -14.79
CA LEU A 18 3.61 3.34 -13.55
C LEU A 18 3.01 4.13 -12.38
N ILE A 19 2.07 5.06 -12.61
CA ILE A 19 1.52 5.90 -11.54
C ILE A 19 0.87 5.10 -10.41
N PRO A 20 0.05 4.05 -10.64
CA PRO A 20 -0.51 3.25 -9.55
C PRO A 20 0.58 2.61 -8.69
N ASP A 21 1.56 1.95 -9.31
CA ASP A 21 2.67 1.31 -8.59
C ASP A 21 3.52 2.34 -7.85
N TYR A 22 3.77 3.51 -8.46
CA TYR A 22 4.51 4.60 -7.84
C TYR A 22 3.77 5.16 -6.61
N ALA A 23 2.46 5.39 -6.74
CA ALA A 23 1.64 5.91 -5.65
C ALA A 23 1.70 4.98 -4.43
N PHE A 24 1.62 3.65 -4.63
CA PHE A 24 1.70 2.66 -3.54
C PHE A 24 3.13 2.27 -3.14
N GLY A 25 4.15 2.90 -3.72
CA GLY A 25 5.56 2.62 -3.38
C GLY A 25 6.04 1.23 -3.83
N LEU A 26 5.45 0.69 -4.89
CA LEU A 26 5.76 -0.63 -5.47
C LEU A 26 6.75 -0.57 -6.63
N THR A 27 7.09 0.62 -7.12
CA THR A 27 8.10 0.82 -8.17
C THR A 27 9.50 0.43 -7.72
N SER A 28 10.30 -0.11 -8.64
CA SER A 28 11.74 -0.25 -8.47
C SER A 28 12.45 1.11 -8.41
N PRO A 29 13.67 1.20 -7.85
CA PRO A 29 14.41 2.47 -7.76
C PRO A 29 14.70 3.15 -9.11
N ASP A 30 14.77 2.39 -10.20
CA ASP A 30 14.94 2.93 -11.56
C ASP A 30 13.62 3.53 -12.08
N GLU A 31 12.49 2.84 -11.86
CA GLU A 31 11.15 3.32 -12.22
C GLU A 31 10.75 4.56 -11.42
N THR A 32 11.03 4.59 -10.11
CA THR A 32 10.80 5.78 -9.27
C THR A 32 11.52 7.00 -9.83
N ARG A 33 12.82 6.86 -10.15
CA ARG A 33 13.62 7.94 -10.75
C ARG A 33 13.07 8.36 -12.11
N PHE A 34 12.60 7.40 -12.91
CA PHE A 34 12.00 7.68 -14.20
C PHE A 34 10.70 8.49 -14.07
N VAL A 35 9.81 8.10 -13.17
CA VAL A 35 8.56 8.85 -12.90
C VAL A 35 8.88 10.25 -12.39
N GLU A 36 9.71 10.38 -11.35
CA GLU A 36 10.08 11.67 -10.76
C GLU A 36 10.70 12.65 -11.78
N ALA A 37 11.58 12.16 -12.64
CA ALA A 37 12.26 12.98 -13.64
C ALA A 37 11.30 13.52 -14.72
N ASN A 38 10.21 12.80 -15.01
CA ASN A 38 9.33 13.10 -16.13
C ASN A 38 7.93 13.59 -15.72
N LEU A 39 7.57 13.51 -14.43
CA LEU A 39 6.23 13.85 -13.94
C LEU A 39 5.80 15.29 -14.28
N THR A 40 6.74 16.23 -14.24
CA THR A 40 6.47 17.65 -14.57
C THR A 40 6.15 17.89 -16.05
N ALA A 41 6.53 16.96 -16.94
CA ALA A 41 6.26 17.03 -18.37
C ALA A 41 4.92 16.38 -18.76
N CYS A 42 4.28 15.62 -17.87
CA CYS A 42 3.06 14.87 -18.13
C CYS A 42 1.95 15.26 -17.14
N PRO A 43 1.16 16.32 -17.41
CA PRO A 43 0.15 16.83 -16.48
C PRO A 43 -0.97 15.82 -16.18
N GLU A 44 -1.29 14.92 -17.12
CA GLU A 44 -2.27 13.85 -16.92
C GLU A 44 -1.81 12.86 -15.84
N ALA A 45 -0.52 12.48 -15.87
CA ALA A 45 0.07 11.60 -14.85
C ALA A 45 0.11 12.25 -13.46
N LEU A 46 0.27 13.58 -13.42
CA LEU A 46 0.20 14.33 -12.17
C LEU A 46 -1.23 14.33 -11.59
N ALA A 47 -2.25 14.53 -12.43
CA ALA A 47 -3.65 14.48 -12.01
C ALA A 47 -4.02 13.07 -11.48
N GLU A 48 -3.63 12.02 -12.20
CA GLU A 48 -3.85 10.63 -11.78
C GLU A 48 -3.18 10.33 -10.43
N LEU A 49 -1.95 10.81 -10.22
CA LEU A 49 -1.23 10.67 -8.96
C LEU A 49 -1.96 11.34 -7.78
N GLU A 50 -2.58 12.50 -8.01
CA GLU A 50 -3.38 13.19 -6.99
C GLU A 50 -4.63 12.40 -6.60
N ASP A 51 -5.28 11.74 -7.56
CA ASP A 51 -6.44 10.89 -7.29
C ASP A 51 -6.04 9.64 -6.48
N PHE A 52 -4.93 8.98 -6.80
CA PHE A 52 -4.41 7.88 -5.97
C PHE A 52 -4.03 8.33 -4.56
N ARG A 53 -3.48 9.53 -4.38
CA ARG A 53 -3.21 10.09 -3.04
C ARG A 53 -4.48 10.29 -2.23
N ARG A 54 -5.57 10.76 -2.85
CA ARG A 54 -6.86 10.90 -2.19
C ARG A 54 -7.37 9.54 -1.70
N ILE A 55 -7.30 8.51 -2.55
CA ILE A 55 -7.69 7.15 -2.18
C ILE A 55 -6.84 6.64 -1.00
N GLN A 56 -5.54 6.88 -1.00
CA GLN A 56 -4.67 6.48 0.11
C GLN A 56 -5.02 7.17 1.42
N ASP A 57 -5.36 8.47 1.37
CA ASP A 57 -5.77 9.21 2.56
C ASP A 57 -7.12 8.69 3.10
N ASP A 58 -8.10 8.44 2.22
CA ASP A 58 -9.39 7.82 2.60
C ASP A 58 -9.18 6.44 3.24
N MET A 59 -8.29 5.62 2.66
CA MET A 59 -7.94 4.32 3.22
C MET A 59 -7.29 4.45 4.60
N ARG A 60 -6.36 5.40 4.79
CA ARG A 60 -5.68 5.64 6.07
C ARG A 60 -6.65 6.10 7.16
N GLU A 61 -7.66 6.89 6.81
CA GLU A 61 -8.70 7.32 7.75
C GLU A 61 -9.54 6.13 8.25
N SER A 62 -9.77 5.12 7.40
CA SER A 62 -10.52 3.93 7.77
C SER A 62 -9.77 2.94 8.68
N VAL A 63 -8.45 3.07 8.81
CA VAL A 63 -7.63 2.15 9.60
C VAL A 63 -7.80 2.43 11.10
N PRO A 64 -8.23 1.44 11.91
CA PRO A 64 -8.32 1.60 13.36
C PRO A 64 -6.97 2.02 13.95
N GLN A 65 -6.95 3.14 14.67
CA GLN A 65 -5.75 3.63 15.33
C GLN A 65 -5.36 2.68 16.46
N VAL A 66 -4.12 2.18 16.40
CA VAL A 66 -3.54 1.36 17.47
C VAL A 66 -2.71 2.27 18.35
N GLU A 67 -3.06 2.35 19.63
CA GLU A 67 -2.32 3.16 20.59
C GLU A 67 -0.89 2.63 20.74
N PRO A 68 0.15 3.46 20.52
CA PRO A 68 1.53 3.02 20.66
C PRO A 68 1.83 2.65 22.11
N SER A 69 2.75 1.71 22.34
CA SER A 69 3.16 1.35 23.70
C SER A 69 3.67 2.58 24.47
N ALA A 70 3.41 2.66 25.78
CA ALA A 70 3.80 3.80 26.63
C ALA A 70 5.30 4.14 26.62
N GLN A 71 6.16 3.20 26.21
CA GLN A 71 7.61 3.41 26.10
C GLN A 71 8.06 3.91 24.71
N PHE A 72 7.17 3.89 23.71
CA PHE A 72 7.49 4.23 22.32
C PHE A 72 8.00 5.67 22.20
N GLU A 73 7.30 6.62 22.81
CA GLU A 73 7.66 8.03 22.79
C GLU A 73 9.07 8.27 23.37
N ALA A 74 9.35 7.71 24.55
CA ALA A 74 10.66 7.81 25.19
C ALA A 74 11.77 7.20 24.32
N ARG A 75 11.50 6.05 23.67
CA ARG A 75 12.46 5.40 22.76
C ARG A 75 12.71 6.21 21.49
N LEU A 76 11.66 6.79 20.91
CA LEU A 76 11.75 7.62 19.71
C LEU A 76 12.59 8.88 20.00
N PHE A 77 12.30 9.59 21.09
CA PHE A 77 13.08 10.78 21.46
C PHE A 77 14.52 10.46 21.84
N ALA A 78 14.78 9.31 22.47
CA ALA A 78 16.14 8.85 22.71
C ALA A 78 16.89 8.60 21.39
N ALA A 79 16.24 7.99 20.40
CA ALA A 79 16.84 7.74 19.07
C ALA A 79 17.14 9.05 18.31
N ILE A 80 16.22 10.01 18.29
CA ILE A 80 16.40 11.32 17.65
C ILE A 80 17.58 12.09 18.28
N ARG A 81 17.72 12.04 19.61
CA ARG A 81 18.88 12.65 20.30
C ARG A 81 20.18 11.97 19.92
N LEU A 82 20.16 10.65 19.74
CA LEU A 82 21.34 9.90 19.32
C LEU A 82 21.77 10.29 17.90
N GLU A 83 20.83 10.43 16.96
CA GLU A 83 21.10 10.93 15.60
C GLU A 83 21.60 12.38 15.60
N THR A 84 20.93 13.26 16.34
CA THR A 84 21.33 14.67 16.45
C THR A 84 22.73 14.81 17.04
N ASN A 85 23.06 14.03 18.07
CA ASN A 85 24.39 14.02 18.69
C ASN A 85 25.43 13.27 17.84
N SER A 86 24.98 12.40 16.94
CA SER A 86 25.82 11.72 15.95
C SER A 86 25.93 12.51 14.65
N ALA A 87 25.54 13.79 14.65
CA ALA A 87 25.79 14.70 13.54
C ALA A 87 27.24 14.49 13.09
N PRO A 88 27.47 13.94 11.87
CA PRO A 88 28.81 13.70 11.41
C PRO A 88 29.50 15.05 11.43
N ALA A 89 30.61 15.17 12.18
CA ALA A 89 31.51 16.31 12.03
C ALA A 89 31.68 16.53 10.52
N PRO A 90 31.45 17.75 9.99
CA PRO A 90 31.33 18.02 8.57
C PRO A 90 32.41 17.23 7.87
N GLN A 91 31.99 16.15 7.19
CA GLN A 91 32.92 15.30 6.50
C GLN A 91 33.45 16.20 5.41
N THR A 92 34.63 16.76 5.66
CA THR A 92 35.39 17.45 4.64
C THR A 92 35.50 16.40 3.57
N ILE A 93 34.77 16.61 2.46
CA ILE A 93 34.81 15.76 1.29
C ILE A 93 36.25 15.83 0.81
N LYS A 94 37.11 15.03 1.43
CA LYS A 94 38.46 14.82 0.95
C LYS A 94 38.21 14.12 -0.37
N PRO A 95 38.51 14.75 -1.52
CA PRO A 95 38.20 14.20 -2.84
C PRO A 95 38.68 12.76 -2.84
N GLN A 96 37.71 11.85 -2.81
CA GLN A 96 38.01 10.43 -2.84
C GLN A 96 38.66 10.24 -4.21
N PRO A 97 39.91 9.77 -4.27
CA PRO A 97 40.57 9.55 -5.55
C PRO A 97 39.62 8.69 -6.36
N VAL A 98 39.28 9.16 -7.56
CA VAL A 98 38.48 8.45 -8.55
C VAL A 98 38.99 7.01 -8.57
N VAL A 99 38.22 6.11 -7.95
CA VAL A 99 38.49 4.69 -8.02
C VAL A 99 38.11 4.36 -9.45
N THR A 100 39.14 4.31 -10.31
CA THR A 100 39.05 3.60 -11.59
C THR A 100 38.28 2.32 -11.32
N PRO A 101 37.26 1.97 -12.15
CA PRO A 101 36.57 0.71 -12.05
C PRO A 101 37.61 -0.41 -12.01
N VAL A 102 37.90 -0.90 -10.81
CA VAL A 102 38.61 -2.14 -10.62
C VAL A 102 37.63 -3.16 -11.16
N GLU A 103 37.92 -3.62 -12.38
CA GLU A 103 37.40 -4.85 -12.92
C GLU A 103 37.50 -5.89 -11.81
N ALA A 104 36.37 -6.08 -11.12
CA ALA A 104 36.31 -6.98 -10.01
C ALA A 104 36.70 -8.34 -10.58
N PRO A 105 37.77 -9.00 -10.10
CA PRO A 105 37.90 -10.41 -10.35
C PRO A 105 36.62 -11.00 -9.83
N VAL A 106 35.80 -11.53 -10.76
CA VAL A 106 34.63 -12.34 -10.45
C VAL A 106 35.07 -13.21 -9.28
N PRO A 107 34.48 -13.06 -8.07
CA PRO A 107 34.82 -13.96 -7.00
C PRO A 107 34.48 -15.32 -7.57
N ALA A 108 35.51 -16.10 -7.89
CA ALA A 108 35.37 -17.52 -8.07
C ALA A 108 34.57 -17.92 -6.85
N LEU A 109 33.35 -18.38 -7.09
CA LEU A 109 32.50 -18.97 -6.07
C LEU A 109 33.39 -20.02 -5.41
N THR A 110 34.04 -19.64 -4.32
CA THR A 110 34.50 -20.57 -3.32
C THR A 110 33.21 -21.15 -2.82
N LEU A 111 32.78 -22.19 -3.54
CA LEU A 111 31.96 -23.28 -3.09
C LEU A 111 32.27 -23.40 -1.61
N VAL A 112 31.38 -22.83 -0.79
CA VAL A 112 31.41 -23.05 0.64
C VAL A 112 31.33 -24.56 0.72
N LYS A 113 32.48 -25.17 1.01
CA LYS A 113 32.59 -26.57 1.29
C LYS A 113 31.81 -26.72 2.58
N GLU A 114 30.52 -26.96 2.39
CA GLU A 114 29.56 -27.33 3.40
C GLU A 114 30.27 -28.32 4.32
N PRO A 115 30.26 -28.08 5.65
CA PRO A 115 30.83 -29.03 6.58
C PRO A 115 30.21 -30.38 6.28
N GLN A 116 31.01 -31.30 5.74
CA GLN A 116 30.68 -32.71 5.67
C GLN A 116 30.62 -33.22 7.12
N ALA A 117 29.50 -32.91 7.78
CA ALA A 117 29.02 -33.67 8.90
C ALA A 117 28.73 -35.06 8.34
N GLN A 118 29.64 -35.96 8.64
CA GLN A 118 29.54 -37.38 8.34
C GLN A 118 28.12 -37.85 8.68
N PRO A 119 27.38 -38.43 7.72
CA PRO A 119 26.16 -39.13 8.04
C PRO A 119 26.58 -40.36 8.82
N ALA A 120 26.42 -40.31 10.15
CA ALA A 120 26.35 -41.50 10.95
C ALA A 120 25.15 -42.29 10.42
N GLU A 121 25.44 -43.34 9.66
CA GLU A 121 24.52 -44.43 9.39
C GLU A 121 23.83 -44.81 10.69
N ARG A 122 22.55 -44.49 10.82
CA ARG A 122 21.67 -45.25 11.70
C ARG A 122 20.24 -45.19 11.26
N SER A 123 19.81 -46.37 10.85
CA SER A 123 18.43 -46.85 10.82
C SER A 123 17.62 -46.33 9.63
N GLN A 124 17.77 -47.05 8.52
CA GLN A 124 16.67 -47.43 7.65
C GLN A 124 15.48 -47.89 8.53
N ARG A 125 14.62 -46.95 8.92
CA ARG A 125 13.28 -47.29 9.40
C ARG A 125 12.37 -47.25 8.19
N ARG A 126 11.85 -48.44 7.89
CA ARG A 126 10.93 -48.76 6.81
C ARG A 126 9.88 -47.64 6.61
N PRO A 127 9.58 -47.26 5.37
CA PRO A 127 8.54 -46.27 5.08
C PRO A 127 7.20 -46.84 5.54
N LEU A 128 6.62 -46.21 6.57
CA LEU A 128 5.26 -46.46 7.00
C LEU A 128 4.30 -45.68 6.06
N PRO A 129 3.16 -46.27 5.64
CA PRO A 129 2.23 -45.70 4.66
C PRO A 129 1.47 -44.43 5.12
N PHE A 130 1.78 -43.89 6.30
CA PHE A 130 1.09 -42.72 6.87
C PHE A 130 1.51 -41.38 6.27
N ALA A 131 2.64 -41.28 5.56
CA ALA A 131 3.07 -40.03 4.93
C ALA A 131 2.09 -39.54 3.84
N TRP A 132 1.43 -40.47 3.13
CA TRP A 132 0.42 -40.13 2.12
C TRP A 132 -0.86 -39.57 2.73
N LEU A 133 -1.21 -39.97 3.97
CA LEU A 133 -2.37 -39.43 4.66
C LEU A 133 -2.17 -37.97 5.09
N ALA A 134 -0.96 -37.60 5.53
CA ALA A 134 -0.67 -36.22 5.93
C ALA A 134 -0.75 -35.23 4.74
N ALA A 135 -0.26 -35.63 3.55
CA ALA A 135 -0.34 -34.80 2.35
C ALA A 135 -1.79 -34.55 1.91
N GLY A 136 -2.65 -35.58 1.96
CA GLY A 136 -4.06 -35.44 1.60
C GLY A 136 -4.83 -34.46 2.49
N VAL A 137 -4.56 -34.46 3.80
CA VAL A 137 -5.19 -33.54 4.75
C VAL A 137 -4.80 -32.09 4.46
N ALA A 138 -3.52 -31.82 4.16
CA ALA A 138 -3.06 -30.45 3.87
C ALA A 138 -3.71 -29.88 2.60
N VAL A 139 -3.81 -30.69 1.53
CA VAL A 139 -4.47 -30.28 0.28
C VAL A 139 -5.97 -30.03 0.51
N ALA A 140 -6.63 -30.92 1.25
CA ALA A 140 -8.05 -30.75 1.58
C ALA A 140 -8.30 -29.47 2.39
N ALA A 141 -7.46 -29.19 3.41
CA ALA A 141 -7.54 -27.96 4.18
C ALA A 141 -7.35 -26.71 3.30
N LEU A 142 -6.37 -26.73 2.40
CA LEU A 142 -6.10 -25.61 1.48
C LEU A 142 -7.28 -25.36 0.53
N LEU A 143 -7.89 -26.41 -0.02
CA LEU A 143 -9.07 -26.30 -0.88
C LEU A 143 -10.28 -25.76 -0.12
N LEU A 144 -10.51 -26.23 1.10
CA LEU A 144 -11.62 -25.76 1.94
C LEU A 144 -11.45 -24.29 2.32
N THR A 145 -10.25 -23.87 2.73
CA THR A 145 -9.97 -22.48 3.09
C THR A 145 -10.10 -21.54 1.89
N ASN A 146 -9.55 -21.91 0.73
CA ASN A 146 -9.70 -21.08 -0.48
C ASN A 146 -11.14 -21.04 -0.99
N GLY A 147 -11.86 -22.18 -0.95
CA GLY A 147 -13.26 -22.24 -1.34
C GLY A 147 -14.16 -21.40 -0.42
N TYR A 148 -13.91 -21.42 0.89
CA TYR A 148 -14.61 -20.58 1.86
C TYR A 148 -14.42 -19.09 1.57
N TRP A 149 -13.18 -18.66 1.31
CA TRP A 149 -12.89 -17.27 0.96
C TRP A 149 -13.61 -16.82 -0.33
N MET A 150 -13.62 -17.65 -1.37
CA MET A 150 -14.35 -17.34 -2.61
C MET A 150 -15.86 -17.23 -2.39
N ALA A 151 -16.46 -18.13 -1.59
CA ALA A 151 -17.88 -18.04 -1.26
C ALA A 151 -18.22 -16.77 -0.47
N GLN A 152 -17.34 -16.38 0.46
CA GLN A 152 -17.49 -15.16 1.25
C GLN A 152 -17.43 -13.90 0.38
N VAL A 153 -16.47 -13.83 -0.55
CA VAL A 153 -16.32 -12.70 -1.48
C VAL A 153 -17.53 -12.57 -2.40
N ASN A 154 -18.01 -13.69 -2.96
CA ASN A 154 -19.22 -13.68 -3.79
C ASN A 154 -20.44 -13.16 -3.00
N GLY A 155 -20.60 -13.59 -1.74
CA GLY A 155 -21.67 -13.11 -0.88
C GLY A 155 -21.58 -11.62 -0.55
N LEU A 156 -20.38 -11.06 -0.43
CA LEU A 156 -20.20 -9.61 -0.26
C LEU A 156 -20.54 -8.84 -1.53
N ASN A 157 -20.17 -9.37 -2.70
CA ASN A 157 -20.45 -8.74 -3.99
C ASN A 157 -21.96 -8.68 -4.28
N GLU A 158 -22.69 -9.75 -3.99
CA GLU A 158 -24.16 -9.76 -4.10
C GLU A 158 -24.83 -8.72 -3.19
N ARG A 159 -24.26 -8.47 -1.99
CA ARG A 159 -24.77 -7.44 -1.07
C ARG A 159 -24.50 -6.05 -1.61
N MET A 160 -23.32 -5.78 -2.17
CA MET A 160 -23.03 -4.48 -2.79
C MET A 160 -23.99 -4.19 -3.95
N VAL A 161 -24.19 -5.15 -4.86
CA VAL A 161 -25.12 -5.00 -5.99
C VAL A 161 -26.56 -4.78 -5.51
N ARG A 162 -26.98 -5.44 -4.42
CA ARG A 162 -28.30 -5.17 -3.83
C ARG A 162 -28.39 -3.77 -3.25
N LEU A 163 -27.40 -3.34 -2.46
CA LEU A 163 -27.40 -2.01 -1.85
C LEU A 163 -27.36 -0.90 -2.90
N GLU A 164 -26.61 -1.09 -3.98
CA GLU A 164 -26.57 -0.15 -5.12
C GLU A 164 -27.93 -0.08 -5.81
N ASN A 165 -28.56 -1.23 -6.11
CA ASN A 165 -29.90 -1.26 -6.69
C ASN A 165 -30.95 -0.63 -5.75
N ASP A 166 -30.91 -0.93 -4.46
CA ASP A 166 -31.81 -0.36 -3.46
C ASP A 166 -31.62 1.17 -3.36
N ALA A 167 -30.37 1.65 -3.41
CA ALA A 167 -30.06 3.08 -3.43
C ALA A 167 -30.58 3.76 -4.71
N VAL A 168 -30.45 3.13 -5.88
CA VAL A 168 -30.99 3.65 -7.14
C VAL A 168 -32.52 3.71 -7.07
N ILE A 169 -33.19 2.67 -6.57
CA ILE A 169 -34.65 2.68 -6.41
C ILE A 169 -35.08 3.77 -5.42
N ALA A 170 -34.41 3.89 -4.26
CA ALA A 170 -34.68 4.94 -3.29
C ALA A 170 -34.44 6.35 -3.86
N SER A 171 -33.47 6.52 -4.77
CA SER A 171 -33.21 7.80 -5.45
C SER A 171 -34.30 8.18 -6.46
N GLN A 172 -35.05 7.22 -7.00
CA GLN A 172 -36.18 7.50 -7.89
C GLN A 172 -37.44 7.90 -7.11
N GLU A 173 -37.64 7.34 -5.92
CA GLU A 173 -38.77 7.71 -5.05
C GLU A 173 -38.50 8.97 -4.22
N SER A 174 -37.22 9.28 -3.94
CA SER A 174 -36.83 10.59 -3.40
C SER A 174 -36.69 11.59 -4.55
N PHE A 175 -37.74 12.38 -4.75
CA PHE A 175 -37.69 13.56 -5.61
C PHE A 175 -36.67 14.57 -5.02
N VAL A 176 -35.38 14.39 -5.32
CA VAL A 176 -34.33 15.33 -4.94
C VAL A 176 -34.57 16.60 -5.76
N LEU A 177 -34.92 17.68 -5.07
CA LEU A 177 -34.90 19.02 -5.65
C LEU A 177 -33.45 19.33 -6.02
N ASP A 178 -33.12 19.13 -7.30
CA ASP A 178 -31.79 19.27 -7.93
C ASP A 178 -31.29 20.74 -7.99
N ASN A 179 -31.66 21.55 -7.00
CA ASN A 179 -31.35 22.98 -6.92
C ASN A 179 -30.92 23.41 -5.51
N SER A 180 -30.28 22.51 -4.75
CA SER A 180 -29.63 22.86 -3.49
C SER A 180 -28.18 23.28 -3.73
N ARG A 181 -28.01 24.58 -4.03
CA ARG A 181 -26.79 25.34 -3.70
C ARG A 181 -26.41 25.10 -2.22
N PRO A 182 -25.13 25.26 -1.80
CA PRO A 182 -24.57 24.56 -0.65
C PRO A 182 -25.41 24.72 0.61
N LEU A 183 -26.19 23.70 0.95
CA LEU A 183 -26.92 23.61 2.20
C LEU A 183 -25.91 23.32 3.31
N ASN A 184 -25.89 24.18 4.31
CA ASN A 184 -24.98 24.10 5.44
C ASN A 184 -25.63 23.21 6.52
N TRP A 185 -25.05 22.03 6.76
CA TRP A 185 -25.61 21.05 7.70
C TRP A 185 -25.17 21.38 9.13
N SER A 186 -26.08 21.91 9.95
CA SER A 186 -25.83 22.14 11.38
C SER A 186 -26.40 20.98 12.21
N ARG A 187 -25.52 20.18 12.83
CA ARG A 187 -25.91 19.15 13.80
C ARG A 187 -26.22 19.84 15.14
N MET A 188 -27.48 19.86 15.57
CA MET A 188 -27.80 20.25 16.94
C MET A 188 -27.54 19.05 17.85
N THR A 189 -26.61 19.20 18.79
CA THR A 189 -26.42 18.22 19.86
C THR A 189 -27.69 18.22 20.73
N PRO A 190 -28.26 17.04 21.03
CA PRO A 190 -29.40 16.96 21.93
C PRO A 190 -28.95 17.44 23.31
N ASP A 191 -29.47 18.58 23.74
CA ASP A 191 -29.25 19.06 25.09
C ASP A 191 -29.94 18.10 26.07
N GLU A 192 -29.23 17.80 27.17
CA GLU A 192 -29.62 16.86 28.21
C GLU A 192 -31.01 17.19 28.75
N GLY A 193 -32.03 16.37 28.47
CA GLY A 193 -33.25 16.53 29.26
C GLY A 193 -34.47 15.70 28.93
N THR A 194 -34.70 15.26 27.69
CA THR A 194 -35.96 14.56 27.39
C THR A 194 -35.72 13.37 26.47
N GLY A 195 -35.83 12.18 27.07
CA GLY A 195 -35.86 10.91 26.34
C GLY A 195 -37.05 10.90 25.38
N ILE A 196 -36.72 11.03 24.10
CA ILE A 196 -37.16 10.25 22.93
C ILE A 196 -36.16 10.66 21.84
N GLU A 197 -35.42 9.70 21.29
CA GLU A 197 -34.44 9.91 20.22
C GLU A 197 -35.14 10.36 18.92
N ALA A 198 -35.45 11.65 18.81
CA ALA A 198 -35.93 12.27 17.59
C ALA A 198 -34.89 13.30 17.15
N ALA A 199 -33.96 12.89 16.29
CA ALA A 199 -33.15 13.84 15.54
C ALA A 199 -34.06 14.56 14.55
N ALA A 200 -34.52 15.76 14.89
CA ALA A 200 -35.29 16.61 13.98
C ALA A 200 -34.31 17.41 13.11
N PHE A 201 -34.36 17.20 11.79
CA PHE A 201 -33.61 18.00 10.82
C PHE A 201 -34.49 19.17 10.38
N LEU A 202 -34.11 20.39 10.79
CA LEU A 202 -34.76 21.62 10.30
C LEU A 202 -33.96 22.15 9.12
N MET A 203 -34.60 22.19 7.94
CA MET A 203 -34.06 22.80 6.74
C MET A 203 -34.61 24.23 6.63
N TRP A 204 -33.76 25.25 6.69
CA TRP A 204 -34.17 26.63 6.42
C TRP A 204 -33.30 27.27 5.34
N ASN A 205 -33.92 28.18 4.59
CA ASN A 205 -33.28 28.94 3.52
C ASN A 205 -32.75 30.25 4.12
N ALA A 206 -31.49 30.61 3.83
CA ALA A 206 -30.91 31.90 4.22
C ALA A 206 -31.34 33.01 3.23
#